data_AF-A0AAP0GNW0-F1
#
_entry.id   AF-A0AAP0GNW0-F1
#
_cell.length_a   1.000
_cell.length_b   1.000
_cell.length_c   1.000
_cell.angle_alpha   90.00
_cell.angle_beta   90.00
_cell.angle_gamma   90.00
#
_symmetry.space_group_name_H-M   'P 1'
#
loop_
_entity.id
_entity.type
_entity.pdbx_description
1 polymer ?
#
loop_
_entity_poly.entity_id
_entity_poly.type
_entity_poly.pdbx_seq_one_letter_code
_entity_poly.pdbx_strand_id
1 'polypeptide(L)'
;MSIYDKAFMNSELSKPTSIFGLRLWVVVGIFVGVIIVLLLFLLSVCITSRRRHSHSSNKRNQTLTPAVSKEIQEIVQNEPSASVDHRMAVPEIQIDIGKSEHRVVFSDRQSSGESRATSNDTASFGGGGGGGGSSSLPQVSHLGWGRWYTLRELEAATNGLADENVIGEGGYGIVYSGILGDNTRVAVKNLLNNRGQAEREFKVEVEAIGRVRHKNLVRLLGYCVEGAYRMLVYEYVDNGNLEQWLHGDVGDVSPLTWGIRMNIILGTAKGLAYLHEGLEPKVIHRDIKSNNILIDRQWNSKVSDFGLAKLLGSDTSYVTTRVMGTFGYVAPEYACTGMLTEKSDVYSFGILIMEIITGRNPVDYARPQGEVNLVEWLKTMVGNRKSDEVVDPKLPEMPASKALKRILLVALRCVDPDALKRPKMGHVLHMLEADDLLFPTERRESSRSNRDYKVDSIGLAEKKSGDRGSDTGEGDSSSRNDRWR
;
A
#
# COMPACT_ATOMS: atom_id res chain seq x y z
N MET A 1 -30.16 -38.45 47.76
CA MET A 1 -28.81 -38.24 48.29
C MET A 1 -27.89 -37.99 47.09
N SER A 2 -27.64 -36.74 46.73
CA SER A 2 -26.65 -36.40 45.69
C SER A 2 -25.78 -35.28 46.26
N ILE A 3 -24.74 -35.74 46.93
CA ILE A 3 -23.75 -34.97 47.67
C ILE A 3 -22.65 -34.64 46.66
N TYR A 4 -22.78 -33.52 45.96
CA TYR A 4 -21.61 -32.85 45.39
C TYR A 4 -21.21 -31.73 46.34
N ASP A 5 -20.62 -32.15 47.45
CA ASP A 5 -20.12 -31.25 48.47
C ASP A 5 -18.84 -30.59 47.97
N LYS A 6 -18.93 -29.31 47.58
CA LYS A 6 -17.76 -28.51 47.14
C LYS A 6 -16.62 -28.53 48.17
N ALA A 7 -16.94 -28.72 49.44
CA ALA A 7 -15.96 -28.87 50.52
C ALA A 7 -15.15 -30.17 50.41
N PHE A 8 -15.79 -31.28 50.01
CA PHE A 8 -15.13 -32.58 49.88
C PHE A 8 -14.13 -32.59 48.71
N MET A 9 -14.54 -32.06 47.55
CA MET A 9 -13.67 -31.94 46.37
C MET A 9 -12.42 -31.08 46.65
N ASN A 10 -12.60 -29.94 47.32
CA ASN A 10 -11.47 -29.09 47.70
C ASN A 10 -10.52 -29.78 48.70
N SER A 11 -11.04 -30.62 49.59
CA SER A 11 -10.23 -31.37 50.55
C SER A 11 -9.40 -32.47 49.89
N GLU A 12 -9.97 -33.24 48.96
CA GLU A 12 -9.26 -34.34 48.28
C GLU A 12 -8.17 -33.83 47.34
N LEU A 13 -8.43 -32.73 46.65
CA LEU A 13 -7.51 -32.25 45.62
C LEU A 13 -6.40 -31.32 46.14
N SER A 14 -6.47 -30.97 47.43
CA SER A 14 -5.39 -30.29 48.16
C SER A 14 -4.40 -31.26 48.84
N LYS A 15 -4.67 -32.57 48.82
CA LYS A 15 -3.77 -33.56 49.40
C LYS A 15 -2.44 -33.63 48.62
N PRO A 16 -1.30 -33.70 49.33
CA PRO A 16 0.01 -33.89 48.72
C PRO A 16 0.14 -35.34 48.23
N THR A 17 0.55 -35.53 46.98
CA THR A 17 0.84 -36.86 46.42
C THR A 17 2.27 -37.31 46.77
N SER A 18 2.48 -38.62 46.91
CA SER A 18 3.81 -39.21 47.24
C SER A 18 4.89 -38.93 46.18
N ILE A 19 4.48 -38.47 45.00
CA ILE A 19 5.34 -38.06 43.90
C ILE A 19 5.62 -36.56 44.04
N PHE A 20 6.85 -36.22 44.42
CA PHE A 20 7.41 -34.85 44.52
C PHE A 20 6.71 -33.87 45.49
N GLY A 21 5.78 -34.32 46.33
CA GLY A 21 5.12 -33.47 47.34
C GLY A 21 4.17 -32.42 46.77
N LEU A 22 3.79 -32.55 45.49
CA LEU A 22 2.89 -31.63 44.80
C LEU A 22 1.43 -31.88 45.21
N ARG A 23 0.62 -30.82 45.19
CA ARG A 23 -0.84 -30.93 45.42
C ARG A 23 -1.48 -31.66 44.23
N LEU A 24 -2.46 -32.51 44.50
CA LEU A 24 -3.14 -33.33 43.49
C LEU A 24 -3.67 -32.52 42.29
N TRP A 25 -4.25 -31.33 42.51
CA TRP A 25 -4.67 -30.44 41.42
C TRP A 25 -3.54 -30.06 40.45
N VAL A 26 -2.32 -29.88 40.95
CA VAL A 26 -1.15 -29.52 40.11
C VAL A 26 -0.75 -30.69 39.23
N VAL A 27 -0.77 -31.90 39.78
CA VAL A 27 -0.48 -33.13 39.03
C VAL A 27 -1.53 -33.35 37.94
N VAL A 28 -2.81 -33.16 38.25
CA VAL A 28 -3.90 -33.22 37.27
C VAL A 28 -3.72 -32.16 36.18
N GLY A 29 -3.35 -30.92 36.55
CA GLY A 29 -3.08 -29.85 35.59
C GLY A 29 -1.91 -30.17 34.64
N ILE A 30 -0.81 -30.73 35.17
CA ILE A 30 0.33 -31.17 34.36
C ILE A 30 -0.08 -32.29 33.40
N PHE A 31 -0.84 -33.28 33.88
CA PHE A 31 -1.28 -34.40 33.05
C PHE A 31 -2.21 -33.95 31.90
N VAL A 32 -3.16 -33.05 32.19
CA VAL A 32 -4.03 -32.45 31.16
C VAL A 32 -3.20 -31.64 30.17
N GLY A 33 -2.22 -30.87 30.64
CA GLY A 33 -1.29 -30.13 29.77
C GLY A 33 -0.51 -31.05 28.82
N VAL A 34 0.02 -32.16 29.32
CA VAL A 34 0.74 -33.16 28.51
C VAL A 34 -0.18 -33.80 27.45
N ILE A 35 -1.42 -34.12 27.81
CA ILE A 35 -2.40 -34.67 26.85
C ILE A 35 -2.71 -33.66 25.74
N ILE A 36 -2.91 -32.38 26.07
CA ILE A 36 -3.18 -31.34 25.08
C ILE A 36 -1.99 -31.20 24.11
N VAL A 37 -0.76 -31.17 24.63
CA VAL A 37 0.45 -31.09 23.81
C VAL A 37 0.59 -32.31 22.89
N LEU A 38 0.31 -33.51 23.39
CA LEU A 38 0.31 -34.74 22.58
C LEU A 38 -0.77 -34.71 21.49
N LEU A 39 -1.98 -34.25 21.78
CA LEU A 39 -3.04 -34.11 20.78
C LEU A 39 -2.67 -33.09 19.70
N LEU A 40 -2.10 -31.94 20.07
CA LEU A 40 -1.61 -30.94 19.11
C LEU A 40 -0.46 -31.48 18.26
N PHE A 41 0.46 -32.25 18.85
CA PHE A 41 1.53 -32.91 18.13
C PHE A 41 0.98 -33.93 17.12
N LEU A 42 0.07 -34.81 17.53
CA LEU A 42 -0.57 -35.78 16.64
C LEU A 42 -1.36 -35.11 15.52
N LEU A 43 -2.09 -34.02 15.81
CA LEU A 43 -2.75 -33.22 14.78
C LEU A 43 -1.75 -32.63 13.78
N SER A 44 -0.61 -32.13 14.25
CA SER A 44 0.45 -31.61 13.37
C SER A 44 1.03 -32.71 12.45
N VAL A 45 1.21 -33.93 12.98
CA VAL A 45 1.69 -35.10 12.23
C VAL A 45 0.63 -35.58 11.23
N CYS A 46 -0.66 -35.59 11.60
CA CYS A 46 -1.76 -35.92 10.69
C CYS A 46 -1.89 -34.91 9.55
N ILE A 47 -1.71 -33.62 9.81
CA ILE A 47 -1.76 -32.57 8.77
C ILE A 47 -0.56 -32.69 7.82
N THR A 48 0.64 -32.97 8.35
CA THR A 48 1.85 -33.14 7.53
C THR A 48 1.86 -34.47 6.76
N SER A 49 1.29 -35.56 7.30
CA SER A 49 1.17 -36.84 6.59
C SER A 49 0.13 -36.78 5.48
N ARG A 50 -1.01 -36.09 5.68
CA ARG A 50 -1.99 -35.83 4.61
C ARG A 50 -1.41 -34.99 3.48
N ARG A 51 -0.55 -34.02 3.78
CA ARG A 51 0.18 -33.24 2.75
C ARG A 51 1.18 -34.09 1.96
N ARG A 52 1.84 -35.06 2.60
CA ARG A 52 2.76 -35.99 1.89
C ARG A 52 2.01 -37.02 1.03
N HIS A 53 0.86 -37.51 1.47
CA HIS A 53 0.08 -38.48 0.70
C HIS A 53 -0.60 -37.85 -0.54
N SER A 54 -0.91 -36.55 -0.51
CA SER A 54 -1.43 -35.82 -1.67
C SER A 54 -0.37 -35.54 -2.75
N HIS A 55 0.93 -35.66 -2.45
CA HIS A 55 2.01 -35.36 -3.38
C HIS A 55 2.64 -36.59 -4.06
N SER A 56 2.19 -37.82 -3.74
CA SER A 56 2.76 -39.05 -4.29
C SER A 56 1.86 -39.82 -5.28
N SER A 57 0.71 -39.27 -5.69
CA SER A 57 -0.11 -39.88 -6.75
C SER A 57 -0.50 -38.86 -7.83
N ASN A 58 0.45 -38.50 -8.68
CA ASN A 58 0.12 -38.13 -10.06
C ASN A 58 1.35 -38.24 -10.96
N LYS A 59 1.64 -39.49 -11.37
CA LYS A 59 2.51 -39.81 -12.51
C LYS A 59 2.10 -41.18 -13.09
N ARG A 60 1.04 -41.22 -13.92
CA ARG A 60 0.91 -41.99 -15.19
C ARG A 60 -0.56 -42.16 -15.66
N ASN A 61 -0.81 -41.59 -16.83
CA ASN A 61 -1.67 -41.95 -17.97
C ASN A 61 -2.86 -42.94 -17.87
N GLN A 62 -3.98 -42.43 -18.43
CA GLN A 62 -4.91 -43.02 -19.41
C GLN A 62 -6.10 -43.91 -18.99
N THR A 63 -7.27 -43.44 -19.46
CA THR A 63 -8.49 -44.13 -19.98
C THR A 63 -9.56 -44.73 -19.05
N LEU A 64 -10.80 -44.46 -19.47
CA LEU A 64 -12.10 -45.11 -19.20
C LEU A 64 -12.92 -44.67 -17.96
N THR A 65 -14.00 -43.94 -18.23
CA THR A 65 -15.27 -43.99 -17.46
C THR A 65 -15.82 -45.42 -17.41
N PRO A 66 -16.47 -45.85 -16.31
CA PRO A 66 -17.93 -45.67 -16.23
C PRO A 66 -18.56 -45.42 -14.83
N ALA A 67 -19.70 -44.73 -14.88
CA ALA A 67 -21.01 -44.92 -14.22
C ALA A 67 -21.20 -45.34 -12.74
N VAL A 68 -21.83 -44.40 -11.99
CA VAL A 68 -23.14 -44.48 -11.29
C VAL A 68 -23.32 -45.36 -10.03
N SER A 69 -24.10 -44.78 -9.08
CA SER A 69 -24.95 -45.35 -8.00
C SER A 69 -24.33 -45.46 -6.59
N LYS A 70 -24.94 -45.01 -5.47
CA LYS A 70 -26.33 -44.59 -5.14
C LYS A 70 -26.37 -43.56 -3.98
N GLU A 71 -27.38 -42.68 -4.05
CA GLU A 71 -28.37 -42.22 -3.04
C GLU A 71 -27.99 -42.15 -1.55
N ILE A 72 -28.41 -41.11 -0.80
CA ILE A 72 -29.72 -41.07 -0.11
C ILE A 72 -30.30 -39.62 -0.03
N GLN A 73 -31.54 -39.53 -0.55
CA GLN A 73 -32.76 -38.77 -0.19
C GLN A 73 -32.79 -37.24 0.07
N GLU A 74 -33.49 -36.60 -0.87
CA GLU A 74 -34.38 -35.44 -0.80
C GLU A 74 -35.10 -35.18 0.54
N ILE A 75 -35.26 -33.89 0.86
CA ILE A 75 -36.58 -33.29 1.08
C ILE A 75 -36.66 -31.99 0.27
N VAL A 76 -37.60 -31.99 -0.68
CA VAL A 76 -38.06 -30.83 -1.47
C VAL A 76 -39.08 -30.05 -0.66
N GLN A 77 -39.07 -28.71 -0.73
CA GLN A 77 -40.30 -27.91 -0.94
C GLN A 77 -39.99 -26.47 -1.37
N ASN A 78 -40.78 -26.02 -2.35
CA ASN A 78 -40.66 -24.81 -3.16
C ASN A 78 -41.06 -23.51 -2.47
N GLU A 79 -40.50 -22.40 -2.98
CA GLU A 79 -41.06 -21.04 -3.04
C GLU A 79 -42.53 -21.02 -3.54
N PRO A 80 -43.39 -20.04 -3.12
CA PRO A 80 -43.50 -18.81 -3.91
C PRO A 80 -43.91 -17.51 -3.15
N SER A 81 -43.30 -16.38 -3.56
CA SER A 81 -43.85 -15.01 -3.79
C SER A 81 -45.04 -14.41 -3.01
N ALA A 82 -44.81 -13.16 -2.54
CA ALA A 82 -45.67 -11.94 -2.54
C ALA A 82 -46.70 -11.61 -1.42
N SER A 83 -46.37 -10.49 -0.71
CA SER A 83 -47.23 -9.34 -0.30
C SER A 83 -48.05 -9.31 1.02
N VAL A 84 -47.99 -8.11 1.64
CA VAL A 84 -48.91 -7.42 2.59
C VAL A 84 -48.71 -7.59 4.12
N ASP A 85 -48.10 -6.54 4.70
CA ASP A 85 -48.48 -5.71 5.86
C ASP A 85 -49.13 -6.35 7.11
N HIS A 86 -48.41 -6.32 8.25
CA HIS A 86 -49.00 -5.94 9.54
C HIS A 86 -47.94 -5.50 10.57
N ARG A 87 -48.11 -4.27 11.06
CA ARG A 87 -47.45 -3.66 12.23
C ARG A 87 -47.74 -4.43 13.53
N MET A 88 -46.72 -4.67 14.35
CA MET A 88 -46.78 -4.57 15.82
C MET A 88 -45.40 -4.15 16.36
N ALA A 89 -45.42 -3.36 17.44
CA ALA A 89 -44.32 -2.53 17.90
C ALA A 89 -43.61 -3.06 19.18
N VAL A 90 -42.38 -2.55 19.37
CA VAL A 90 -41.59 -2.35 20.62
C VAL A 90 -40.77 -3.57 21.13
N PRO A 91 -39.53 -3.42 21.72
CA PRO A 91 -38.77 -2.20 22.05
C PRO A 91 -37.37 -2.07 21.43
N GLU A 92 -36.99 -0.80 21.37
CA GLU A 92 -35.69 -0.18 21.10
C GLU A 92 -34.66 -0.50 22.21
N ILE A 93 -33.45 -0.91 21.81
CA ILE A 93 -32.27 -0.97 22.68
C ILE A 93 -31.33 0.14 22.24
N GLN A 94 -31.42 1.28 22.92
CA GLN A 94 -30.38 2.31 22.92
C GLN A 94 -29.14 1.76 23.62
N ILE A 95 -28.03 1.66 22.90
CA ILE A 95 -26.71 1.54 23.51
C ILE A 95 -26.02 2.89 23.30
N ASP A 96 -26.07 3.70 24.35
CA ASP A 96 -25.40 4.98 24.44
C ASP A 96 -23.89 4.72 24.63
N ILE A 97 -23.11 4.81 23.55
CA ILE A 97 -21.64 4.78 23.65
C ILE A 97 -21.19 6.21 23.92
N GLY A 98 -20.88 6.45 25.19
CA GLY A 98 -20.43 7.72 25.72
C GLY A 98 -19.28 8.34 24.90
N LYS A 99 -19.49 9.60 24.52
CA LYS A 99 -18.47 10.52 24.05
C LYS A 99 -17.38 10.66 25.12
N SER A 100 -16.14 10.26 24.79
CA SER A 100 -14.97 10.65 25.56
C SER A 100 -14.46 12.01 25.04
N GLU A 101 -15.04 13.09 25.55
CA GLU A 101 -14.47 14.44 25.40
C GLU A 101 -13.15 14.52 26.19
N HIS A 102 -12.01 14.47 25.50
CA HIS A 102 -10.72 14.82 26.10
C HIS A 102 -10.56 16.34 26.12
N ARG A 103 -11.28 17.02 27.02
CA ARG A 103 -11.01 18.42 27.37
C ARG A 103 -10.19 18.46 28.66
N VAL A 104 -8.89 18.69 28.54
CA VAL A 104 -8.03 18.96 29.69
C VAL A 104 -8.37 20.37 30.20
N VAL A 105 -9.05 20.44 31.34
CA VAL A 105 -9.28 21.68 32.09
C VAL A 105 -8.08 21.92 33.00
N PHE A 106 -7.37 23.03 32.83
CA PHE A 106 -6.43 23.52 33.83
C PHE A 106 -7.16 24.46 34.81
N SER A 107 -6.94 24.23 36.09
CA SER A 107 -7.40 25.10 37.19
C SER A 107 -6.61 26.40 37.19
N ASP A 108 -7.31 27.52 37.14
CA ASP A 108 -6.76 28.84 37.45
C ASP A 108 -6.23 28.88 38.89
N ARG A 109 -5.01 29.40 39.04
CA ARG A 109 -4.61 30.12 40.25
C ARG A 109 -3.77 31.33 39.86
N GLN A 110 -4.34 32.49 40.17
CA GLN A 110 -3.74 33.81 40.08
C GLN A 110 -2.38 33.88 40.80
N SER A 111 -1.41 34.52 40.15
CA SER A 111 -0.52 35.45 40.82
C SER A 111 -0.26 36.64 39.90
N SER A 112 -0.70 37.79 40.38
CA SER A 112 -0.51 39.14 39.87
C SER A 112 0.96 39.53 39.74
N GLY A 113 1.27 40.35 38.73
CA GLY A 113 2.53 41.08 38.60
C GLY A 113 2.58 41.86 37.29
N GLU A 114 2.06 43.09 37.31
CA GLU A 114 2.19 44.06 36.22
C GLU A 114 3.66 44.45 36.01
N SER A 115 4.06 44.65 34.74
CA SER A 115 4.85 45.83 34.32
C SER A 115 4.87 45.97 32.78
N ARG A 116 4.73 47.23 32.37
CA ARG A 116 4.60 47.77 31.02
C ARG A 116 5.99 48.04 30.40
N ALA A 117 6.06 48.01 29.06
CA ALA A 117 6.77 48.95 28.16
C ALA A 117 7.83 48.37 27.18
N THR A 118 7.46 48.45 25.89
CA THR A 118 8.17 49.04 24.72
C THR A 118 9.46 48.45 24.12
N SER A 119 9.31 48.09 22.83
CA SER A 119 10.12 48.42 21.63
C SER A 119 11.52 47.82 21.38
N ASN A 120 11.62 47.22 20.18
CA ASN A 120 12.72 47.20 19.19
C ASN A 120 14.14 46.83 19.64
N ASP A 121 14.73 45.77 19.08
CA ASP A 121 15.56 45.86 17.86
C ASP A 121 16.30 44.53 17.54
N THR A 122 16.71 44.47 16.29
CA THR A 122 17.46 43.42 15.59
C THR A 122 18.90 43.31 16.09
N ALA A 123 19.45 42.09 16.26
CA ALA A 123 20.87 41.81 15.99
C ALA A 123 21.20 40.31 16.00
N SER A 124 21.85 39.90 14.91
CA SER A 124 22.74 38.74 14.81
C SER A 124 23.94 38.90 15.74
N PHE A 125 24.45 37.80 16.31
CA PHE A 125 25.85 37.31 16.24
C PHE A 125 26.09 36.22 17.29
N GLY A 126 26.93 35.24 16.92
CA GLY A 126 27.06 33.96 17.62
C GLY A 126 28.12 33.88 18.71
N GLY A 127 28.16 32.67 19.30
CA GLY A 127 29.36 32.01 19.81
C GLY A 127 29.81 32.32 21.25
N GLY A 128 29.65 31.35 22.16
CA GLY A 128 30.58 31.16 23.29
C GLY A 128 29.99 30.86 24.67
N GLY A 129 29.76 29.57 24.96
CA GLY A 129 30.04 28.83 26.20
C GLY A 129 29.61 29.34 27.60
N GLY A 130 28.86 28.51 28.33
CA GLY A 130 28.99 28.39 29.79
C GLY A 130 27.73 28.10 30.63
N GLY A 131 27.40 26.81 30.81
CA GLY A 131 26.96 26.23 32.09
C GLY A 131 25.55 26.48 32.66
N GLY A 132 24.73 25.41 32.70
CA GLY A 132 23.83 25.13 33.84
C GLY A 132 22.32 25.20 33.58
N GLY A 133 21.69 24.05 33.33
CA GLY A 133 20.22 23.90 33.32
C GLY A 133 19.70 23.00 32.20
N SER A 134 20.11 21.72 32.19
CA SER A 134 19.69 20.74 31.18
C SER A 134 18.21 20.37 31.34
N SER A 135 17.30 21.15 30.76
CA SER A 135 16.09 20.59 30.15
C SER A 135 16.57 19.84 28.91
N SER A 136 16.69 18.51 29.01
CA SER A 136 17.11 17.66 27.89
C SER A 136 16.16 17.86 26.72
N LEU A 137 16.58 18.63 25.71
CA LEU A 137 15.98 18.56 24.38
C LEU A 137 16.02 17.09 23.94
N PRO A 138 14.91 16.53 23.42
CA PRO A 138 14.94 15.16 22.94
C PRO A 138 16.02 15.01 21.87
N GLN A 139 16.70 13.86 21.92
CA GLN A 139 17.86 13.44 21.11
C GLN A 139 17.61 13.43 19.58
N VAL A 140 16.45 13.92 19.13
CA VAL A 140 16.00 14.09 17.74
C VAL A 140 16.47 15.44 17.15
N SER A 141 17.00 16.33 17.98
CA SER A 141 17.50 17.65 17.57
C SER A 141 18.75 17.62 16.66
N HIS A 142 19.34 16.45 16.41
CA HIS A 142 20.54 16.30 15.57
C HIS A 142 20.30 15.82 14.13
N LEU A 143 19.05 15.61 13.67
CA LEU A 143 18.84 15.07 12.32
C LEU A 143 19.16 16.06 11.16
N GLY A 144 19.31 17.36 11.46
CA GLY A 144 19.79 18.35 10.49
C GLY A 144 18.96 18.46 9.20
N TRP A 145 17.69 18.05 9.25
CA TRP A 145 16.84 17.94 8.08
C TRP A 145 15.37 18.28 8.42
N GLY A 146 14.69 18.92 7.47
CA GLY A 146 13.28 19.32 7.59
C GLY A 146 13.07 20.58 8.43
N ARG A 147 11.87 21.16 8.36
CA ARG A 147 11.47 22.26 9.24
C ARG A 147 10.99 21.70 10.58
N TRP A 148 11.39 22.34 11.68
CA TRP A 148 10.83 22.03 12.99
C TRP A 148 9.61 22.91 13.19
N TYR A 149 8.49 22.25 13.42
CA TYR A 149 7.22 22.90 13.72
C TYR A 149 6.97 22.80 15.21
N THR A 150 6.43 23.88 15.78
CA THR A 150 5.95 23.85 17.16
C THR A 150 4.57 23.23 17.23
N LEU A 151 4.18 22.66 18.37
CA LEU A 151 2.82 22.12 18.54
C LEU A 151 1.78 23.21 18.29
N ARG A 152 2.01 24.41 18.84
CA ARG A 152 1.14 25.58 18.66
C ARG A 152 0.93 25.95 17.19
N GLU A 153 1.99 25.87 16.39
CA GLU A 153 1.90 26.16 14.96
C GLU A 153 1.02 25.12 14.24
N LEU A 154 1.18 23.83 14.55
CA LEU A 154 0.40 22.76 13.93
C LEU A 154 -1.04 22.75 14.41
N GLU A 155 -1.30 23.04 15.68
CA GLU A 155 -2.64 23.26 16.21
C GLU A 155 -3.32 24.44 15.49
N ALA A 156 -2.64 25.58 15.36
CA ALA A 156 -3.20 26.71 14.61
C ALA A 156 -3.50 26.35 13.14
N ALA A 157 -2.60 25.61 12.49
CA ALA A 157 -2.76 25.20 11.10
C ALA A 157 -3.92 24.20 10.87
N THR A 158 -4.27 23.42 11.89
CA THR A 158 -5.28 22.33 11.82
C THR A 158 -6.57 22.66 12.57
N ASN A 159 -6.77 23.92 12.96
CA ASN A 159 -7.89 24.37 13.79
C ASN A 159 -8.01 23.60 15.12
N GLY A 160 -6.88 23.39 15.79
CA GLY A 160 -6.80 22.66 17.06
C GLY A 160 -6.92 21.13 16.90
N LEU A 161 -6.44 20.57 15.78
CA LEU A 161 -6.60 19.15 15.43
C LEU A 161 -8.09 18.74 15.40
N ALA A 162 -8.93 19.60 14.80
CA ALA A 162 -10.37 19.37 14.75
C ALA A 162 -10.74 18.16 13.86
N ASP A 163 -11.77 17.41 14.27
CA ASP A 163 -12.26 16.22 13.55
C ASP A 163 -12.68 16.51 12.11
N GLU A 164 -13.18 17.73 11.84
CA GLU A 164 -13.55 18.21 10.50
C GLU A 164 -12.37 18.28 9.52
N ASN A 165 -11.14 18.35 10.03
CA ASN A 165 -9.92 18.38 9.23
C ASN A 165 -9.29 17.00 9.06
N VAL A 166 -9.88 15.92 9.60
CA VAL A 166 -9.36 14.56 9.44
C VAL A 166 -9.51 14.11 7.99
N ILE A 167 -8.39 13.74 7.38
CA ILE A 167 -8.32 13.21 6.00
C ILE A 167 -7.88 11.75 5.95
N GLY A 168 -7.52 11.17 7.10
CA GLY A 168 -7.21 9.75 7.22
C GLY A 168 -7.00 9.33 8.67
N GLU A 169 -7.44 8.13 9.02
CA GLU A 169 -7.29 7.54 10.34
C GLU A 169 -6.89 6.07 10.20
N GLY A 170 -5.96 5.60 11.03
CA GLY A 170 -5.58 4.20 11.05
C GLY A 170 -4.65 3.82 12.19
N GLY A 171 -4.11 2.62 12.14
CA GLY A 171 -3.22 2.08 13.18
C GLY A 171 -1.93 2.88 13.42
N TYR A 172 -1.60 3.79 12.51
CA TYR A 172 -0.42 4.66 12.53
C TYR A 172 -0.73 6.10 12.99
N GLY A 173 -1.97 6.36 13.42
CA GLY A 173 -2.42 7.66 13.91
C GLY A 173 -3.43 8.34 12.99
N ILE A 174 -3.60 9.65 13.20
CA ILE A 174 -4.63 10.47 12.54
C ILE A 174 -3.92 11.51 11.67
N VAL A 175 -4.38 11.68 10.43
CA VAL A 175 -3.87 12.67 9.48
C VAL A 175 -4.88 13.80 9.34
N TYR A 176 -4.42 15.02 9.59
CA TYR A 176 -5.21 16.24 9.48
C TYR A 176 -4.77 17.05 8.26
N SER A 177 -5.72 17.63 7.53
CA SER A 177 -5.41 18.73 6.61
C SER A 177 -5.14 20.00 7.42
N GLY A 178 -4.18 20.80 6.98
CA GLY A 178 -3.89 22.07 7.60
C GLY A 178 -3.37 23.12 6.62
N ILE A 179 -3.40 24.37 7.05
CA ILE A 179 -2.87 25.52 6.32
C ILE A 179 -1.89 26.25 7.24
N LEU A 180 -0.60 26.26 6.87
CA LEU A 180 0.44 26.96 7.61
C LEU A 180 0.26 28.49 7.47
N GLY A 181 0.94 29.26 8.34
CA GLY A 181 0.85 30.73 8.34
C GLY A 181 1.34 31.41 7.04
N ASP A 182 2.05 30.69 6.18
CA ASP A 182 2.47 31.13 4.84
C ASP A 182 1.49 30.70 3.73
N ASN A 183 0.29 30.23 4.09
CA ASN A 183 -0.74 29.65 3.23
C ASN A 183 -0.36 28.31 2.56
N THR A 184 0.73 27.67 2.96
CA THR A 184 1.07 26.34 2.47
C THR A 184 0.09 25.30 3.03
N ARG A 185 -0.59 24.58 2.15
CA ARG A 185 -1.44 23.45 2.54
C ARG A 185 -0.58 22.23 2.85
N VAL A 186 -0.84 21.59 3.99
CA VAL A 186 -0.08 20.46 4.51
C VAL A 186 -0.98 19.33 4.97
N ALA A 187 -0.40 18.14 5.10
CA ALA A 187 -1.01 17.01 5.80
C ALA A 187 -0.19 16.74 7.08
N VAL A 188 -0.82 16.84 8.24
CA VAL A 188 -0.21 16.66 9.55
C VAL A 188 -0.62 15.29 10.10
N LYS A 189 0.31 14.33 10.08
CA LYS A 189 0.12 13.00 10.67
C LYS A 189 0.50 13.04 12.14
N ASN A 190 -0.48 12.98 13.03
CA ASN A 190 -0.32 12.87 14.46
C ASN A 190 -0.21 11.39 14.85
N LEU A 191 0.99 10.95 15.25
CA LEU A 191 1.25 9.57 15.65
C LEU A 191 0.74 9.35 17.08
N LEU A 192 -0.29 8.52 17.21
CA LEU A 192 -0.89 8.22 18.51
C LEU A 192 0.06 7.35 19.34
N ASN A 193 0.41 7.84 20.54
CA ASN A 193 1.41 7.20 21.39
C ASN A 193 0.85 6.00 22.17
N ASN A 194 0.63 4.89 21.45
CA ASN A 194 0.30 3.62 22.07
C ASN A 194 1.59 2.82 22.32
N ARG A 195 1.96 2.59 23.59
CA ARG A 195 3.04 1.67 24.00
C ARG A 195 4.41 1.94 23.34
N GLY A 196 4.76 3.20 23.09
CA GLY A 196 6.04 3.59 22.45
C GLY A 196 6.17 3.16 20.99
N GLN A 197 5.04 2.91 20.32
CA GLN A 197 4.98 2.65 18.88
C GLN A 197 5.21 3.94 18.07
N ALA A 198 4.57 5.05 18.47
CA ALA A 198 4.72 6.35 17.82
C ALA A 198 6.19 6.79 17.69
N GLU A 199 7.00 6.65 18.74
CA GLU A 199 8.43 7.01 18.70
C GLU A 199 9.22 6.15 17.69
N ARG A 200 8.88 4.87 17.57
CA ARG A 200 9.54 3.96 16.62
C ARG A 200 9.16 4.28 15.18
N GLU A 201 7.87 4.46 14.91
CA GLU A 201 7.37 4.83 13.59
C GLU A 201 7.88 6.20 13.17
N PHE A 202 7.87 7.17 14.09
CA PHE A 202 8.46 8.49 13.87
C PHE A 202 9.92 8.39 13.43
N LYS A 203 10.76 7.66 14.18
CA LYS A 203 12.18 7.51 13.84
C LYS A 203 12.36 6.83 12.48
N VAL A 204 11.64 5.74 12.24
CA VAL A 204 11.69 5.01 10.96
C VAL A 204 11.32 5.92 9.81
N GLU A 205 10.23 6.67 9.92
CA GLU A 205 9.72 7.48 8.84
C GLU A 205 10.65 8.67 8.54
N VAL A 206 11.16 9.35 9.57
CA VAL A 206 12.14 10.43 9.39
C VAL A 206 13.47 9.92 8.82
N GLU A 207 13.95 8.75 9.26
CA GLU A 207 15.19 8.16 8.75
C GLU A 207 15.06 7.68 7.31
N ALA A 208 13.91 7.07 6.96
CA ALA A 208 13.66 6.49 5.64
C ALA A 208 13.36 7.53 4.56
N ILE A 209 12.46 8.48 4.82
CA ILE A 209 11.96 9.40 3.79
C ILE A 209 12.37 10.84 4.01
N GLY A 210 13.00 11.19 5.14
CA GLY A 210 13.33 12.57 5.43
C GLY A 210 14.12 13.22 4.28
N ARG A 211 15.33 12.78 4.01
CA ARG A 211 16.16 13.40 2.97
C ARG A 211 15.74 13.08 1.53
N VAL A 212 14.70 12.29 1.34
CA VAL A 212 14.28 11.79 0.03
C VAL A 212 13.42 12.83 -0.69
N ARG A 213 13.75 13.08 -1.97
CA ARG A 213 12.94 13.91 -2.86
C ARG A 213 12.76 13.20 -4.19
N HIS A 214 11.53 12.82 -4.49
CA HIS A 214 11.17 12.19 -5.75
C HIS A 214 9.74 12.56 -6.11
N LYS A 215 9.46 12.81 -7.39
CA LYS A 215 8.12 13.28 -7.83
C LYS A 215 6.99 12.30 -7.51
N ASN A 216 7.30 11.00 -7.47
CA ASN A 216 6.36 9.92 -7.16
C ASN A 216 6.43 9.41 -5.71
N LEU A 217 7.04 10.16 -4.80
CA LEU A 217 7.01 9.89 -3.36
C LEU A 217 6.43 11.13 -2.66
N VAL A 218 5.61 10.94 -1.64
CA VAL A 218 5.09 12.06 -0.84
C VAL A 218 6.23 12.65 -0.03
N ARG A 219 6.44 13.96 -0.17
CA ARG A 219 7.52 14.67 0.49
C ARG A 219 7.19 14.96 1.95
N LEU A 220 8.02 14.48 2.86
CA LEU A 220 8.06 14.95 4.24
C LEU A 220 8.69 16.36 4.27
N LEU A 221 7.99 17.33 4.85
CA LEU A 221 8.41 18.73 4.96
C LEU A 221 9.13 19.01 6.27
N GLY A 222 8.73 18.30 7.33
CA GLY A 222 9.28 18.48 8.65
C GLY A 222 8.49 17.71 9.70
N TYR A 223 8.70 18.09 10.96
CA TYR A 223 8.13 17.36 12.09
C TYR A 223 7.95 18.24 13.33
N CYS A 224 7.15 17.74 14.28
CA CYS A 224 7.01 18.29 15.63
C CYS A 224 7.29 17.20 16.67
N VAL A 225 8.13 17.54 17.65
CA VAL A 225 8.53 16.69 18.77
C VAL A 225 8.42 17.54 20.05
N GLU A 226 7.23 17.59 20.63
CA GLU A 226 6.95 18.36 21.85
C GLU A 226 6.18 17.50 22.86
N GLY A 227 6.74 17.32 24.06
CA GLY A 227 6.17 16.43 25.08
C GLY A 227 5.91 15.03 24.54
N ALA A 228 4.65 14.58 24.63
CA ALA A 228 4.19 13.29 24.12
C ALA A 228 3.84 13.30 22.62
N TYR A 229 3.77 14.47 21.98
CA TYR A 229 3.37 14.58 20.59
C TYR A 229 4.53 14.24 19.65
N ARG A 230 4.22 13.39 18.67
CA ARG A 230 5.07 13.07 17.52
C ARG A 230 4.23 13.30 16.29
N MET A 231 4.51 14.39 15.57
CA MET A 231 3.79 14.72 14.36
C MET A 231 4.74 14.84 13.17
N LEU A 232 4.29 14.35 12.03
CA LEU A 232 4.99 14.43 10.75
C LEU A 232 4.18 15.33 9.82
N VAL A 233 4.86 16.25 9.15
CA VAL A 233 4.23 17.24 8.28
C VAL A 233 4.63 16.95 6.84
N TYR A 234 3.66 16.60 6.01
CA TYR A 234 3.82 16.28 4.60
C TYR A 234 3.28 17.38 3.69
N GLU A 235 3.71 17.35 2.44
CA GLU A 235 2.95 18.03 1.37
C GLU A 235 1.52 17.48 1.32
N TYR A 236 0.54 18.35 1.12
CA TYR A 236 -0.84 17.92 0.88
C TYR A 236 -1.00 17.47 -0.57
N VAL A 237 -1.67 16.34 -0.78
CA VAL A 237 -1.95 15.75 -2.10
C VAL A 237 -3.46 15.69 -2.32
N ASP A 238 -3.94 16.31 -3.40
CA ASP A 238 -5.32 16.80 -3.46
C ASP A 238 -6.40 15.77 -3.73
N ASN A 239 -6.16 14.77 -4.58
CA ASN A 239 -7.19 13.82 -4.97
C ASN A 239 -7.24 12.59 -4.05
N GLY A 240 -6.77 12.70 -2.80
CA GLY A 240 -6.82 11.59 -1.85
C GLY A 240 -6.00 10.38 -2.30
N ASN A 241 -6.47 9.18 -1.96
CA ASN A 241 -5.77 7.92 -2.25
C ASN A 241 -6.42 7.13 -3.40
N LEU A 242 -5.68 6.19 -3.97
CA LEU A 242 -6.11 5.39 -5.13
C LEU A 242 -7.26 4.43 -4.80
N GLU A 243 -7.35 3.92 -3.57
CA GLU A 243 -8.43 3.04 -3.13
C GLU A 243 -9.80 3.71 -3.29
N GLN A 244 -9.90 4.99 -2.91
CA GLN A 244 -11.12 5.80 -3.05
C GLN A 244 -11.60 5.88 -4.50
N TRP A 245 -10.68 5.88 -5.47
CA TRP A 245 -11.02 5.96 -6.89
C TRP A 245 -11.28 4.60 -7.56
N LEU A 246 -10.79 3.51 -6.98
CA LEU A 246 -11.01 2.15 -7.48
C LEU A 246 -12.28 1.54 -6.88
N HIS A 247 -12.48 1.70 -5.57
CA HIS A 247 -13.52 0.99 -4.80
C HIS A 247 -14.55 1.92 -4.16
N GLY A 248 -14.29 3.24 -4.16
CA GLY A 248 -15.26 4.23 -3.66
C GLY A 248 -16.42 4.47 -4.62
N ASP A 249 -17.31 5.35 -4.20
CA ASP A 249 -18.46 5.76 -5.00
C ASP A 249 -18.06 6.78 -6.07
N VAL A 250 -17.62 6.28 -7.22
CA VAL A 250 -17.22 7.06 -8.40
C VAL A 250 -18.28 7.05 -9.50
N GLY A 251 -19.47 6.51 -9.23
CA GLY A 251 -20.53 6.28 -10.22
C GLY A 251 -20.31 5.04 -11.10
N ASP A 252 -21.07 5.00 -12.21
CA ASP A 252 -21.09 3.87 -13.16
C ASP A 252 -19.85 3.81 -14.05
N VAL A 253 -19.24 4.97 -14.33
CA VAL A 253 -18.06 5.09 -15.19
C VAL A 253 -16.89 5.60 -14.35
N SER A 254 -15.81 4.83 -14.33
CA SER A 254 -14.60 5.18 -13.59
C SER A 254 -13.93 6.41 -14.20
N PRO A 255 -13.55 7.42 -13.39
CA PRO A 255 -12.75 8.55 -13.86
C PRO A 255 -11.31 8.14 -14.20
N LEU A 256 -10.84 7.01 -13.64
CA LEU A 256 -9.52 6.46 -13.92
C LEU A 256 -9.54 5.73 -15.27
N THR A 257 -9.41 6.48 -16.36
CA THR A 257 -9.20 5.92 -17.70
C THR A 257 -7.98 4.99 -17.73
N TRP A 258 -7.91 4.12 -18.75
CA TRP A 258 -6.76 3.24 -18.92
C TRP A 258 -5.42 3.97 -18.91
N GLY A 259 -5.34 5.12 -19.60
CA GLY A 259 -4.14 5.95 -19.63
C GLY A 259 -3.74 6.46 -18.24
N ILE A 260 -4.71 6.91 -17.44
CA ILE A 260 -4.47 7.35 -16.06
C ILE A 260 -3.98 6.17 -15.20
N ARG A 261 -4.63 5.00 -15.29
CA ARG A 261 -4.22 3.80 -14.56
C ARG A 261 -2.79 3.39 -14.90
N MET A 262 -2.41 3.43 -16.18
CA MET A 262 -1.04 3.17 -16.60
C MET A 262 -0.05 4.22 -16.09
N ASN A 263 -0.42 5.51 -16.09
CA ASN A 263 0.41 6.57 -15.51
C ASN A 263 0.65 6.36 -14.00
N ILE A 264 -0.39 5.96 -13.26
CA ILE A 264 -0.32 5.64 -11.84
C ILE A 264 0.62 4.46 -11.60
N ILE A 265 0.46 3.36 -12.34
CA ILE A 265 1.33 2.18 -12.27
C ILE A 265 2.79 2.56 -12.54
N LEU A 266 3.06 3.30 -13.61
CA LEU A 266 4.41 3.75 -13.97
C LEU A 266 5.01 4.69 -12.92
N GLY A 267 4.23 5.64 -12.42
CA GLY A 267 4.68 6.57 -11.37
C GLY A 267 5.05 5.83 -10.08
N THR A 268 4.21 4.89 -9.65
CA THR A 268 4.47 4.06 -8.47
C THR A 268 5.71 3.18 -8.68
N ALA A 269 5.87 2.58 -9.86
CA ALA A 269 7.08 1.82 -10.21
C ALA A 269 8.35 2.69 -10.15
N LYS A 270 8.29 3.94 -10.64
CA LYS A 270 9.41 4.90 -10.57
C LYS A 270 9.76 5.24 -9.13
N GLY A 271 8.76 5.48 -8.28
CA GLY A 271 8.96 5.72 -6.85
C GLY A 271 9.64 4.53 -6.15
N LEU A 272 9.14 3.31 -6.38
CA LEU A 272 9.71 2.09 -5.80
C LEU A 272 11.12 1.77 -6.31
N ALA A 273 11.37 1.92 -7.62
CA ALA A 273 12.70 1.74 -8.19
C ALA A 273 13.70 2.72 -7.55
N TYR A 274 13.30 3.97 -7.32
CA TYR A 274 14.12 4.94 -6.62
C TYR A 274 14.43 4.50 -5.18
N LEU A 275 13.45 4.00 -4.43
CA LEU A 275 13.66 3.51 -3.06
C LEU A 275 14.61 2.30 -2.97
N HIS A 276 14.51 1.37 -3.93
CA HIS A 276 15.27 0.11 -3.92
C HIS A 276 16.64 0.20 -4.58
N GLU A 277 16.81 1.10 -5.54
CA GLU A 277 17.99 1.13 -6.43
C GLU A 277 18.64 2.52 -6.49
N GLY A 278 17.93 3.59 -6.11
CA GLY A 278 18.43 4.97 -6.12
C GLY A 278 18.91 5.50 -4.77
N LEU A 279 18.69 4.75 -3.68
CA LEU A 279 19.08 5.11 -2.32
C LEU A 279 20.09 4.12 -1.73
N GLU A 280 21.01 4.62 -0.93
CA GLU A 280 21.91 3.83 -0.08
C GLU A 280 21.89 4.41 1.35
N PRO A 281 21.45 3.66 2.37
CA PRO A 281 20.88 2.31 2.27
C PRO A 281 19.54 2.27 1.52
N LYS A 282 19.19 1.11 0.97
CA LYS A 282 17.91 0.90 0.29
C LYS A 282 16.76 1.04 1.27
N VAL A 283 15.62 1.51 0.80
CA VAL A 283 14.40 1.62 1.60
C VAL A 283 13.37 0.60 1.11
N ILE A 284 13.00 -0.35 1.96
CA ILE A 284 11.88 -1.27 1.71
C ILE A 284 10.63 -0.67 2.36
N HIS A 285 9.59 -0.41 1.57
CA HIS A 285 8.38 0.27 2.02
C HIS A 285 7.49 -0.63 2.90
N ARG A 286 7.32 -1.90 2.52
CA ARG A 286 6.62 -2.97 3.25
C ARG A 286 5.09 -2.86 3.35
N ASP A 287 4.47 -1.78 2.88
CA ASP A 287 3.02 -1.59 2.91
C ASP A 287 2.52 -0.92 1.62
N ILE A 288 2.95 -1.44 0.48
CA ILE A 288 2.45 -1.01 -0.83
C ILE A 288 1.03 -1.57 -1.04
N LYS A 289 0.08 -0.65 -1.20
CA LYS A 289 -1.36 -0.90 -1.44
C LYS A 289 -2.00 0.36 -1.99
N SER A 290 -3.21 0.24 -2.54
CA SER A 290 -3.96 1.38 -3.09
C SER A 290 -4.16 2.53 -2.10
N ASN A 291 -4.41 2.26 -0.81
CA ASN A 291 -4.57 3.29 0.23
C ASN A 291 -3.32 4.17 0.43
N ASN A 292 -2.14 3.62 0.12
CA ASN A 292 -0.85 4.30 0.30
C ASN A 292 -0.31 4.90 -1.01
N ILE A 293 -1.13 4.94 -2.07
CA ILE A 293 -0.83 5.65 -3.31
C ILE A 293 -1.74 6.88 -3.36
N LEU A 294 -1.17 8.06 -3.09
CA LEU A 294 -1.89 9.32 -3.21
C LEU A 294 -1.89 9.82 -4.65
N ILE A 295 -2.94 10.54 -5.03
CA ILE A 295 -3.16 11.04 -6.39
C ILE A 295 -3.15 12.56 -6.38
N ASP A 296 -2.28 13.19 -7.16
CA ASP A 296 -2.26 14.66 -7.30
C ASP A 296 -3.33 15.16 -8.27
N ARG A 297 -3.50 16.49 -8.34
CA ARG A 297 -4.47 17.16 -9.24
C ARG A 297 -4.31 16.80 -10.71
N GLN A 298 -3.13 16.35 -11.12
CA GLN A 298 -2.80 15.96 -12.49
C GLN A 298 -2.86 14.44 -12.70
N TRP A 299 -3.47 13.69 -11.76
CA TRP A 299 -3.58 12.23 -11.81
C TRP A 299 -2.23 11.50 -11.81
N ASN A 300 -1.20 12.09 -11.20
CA ASN A 300 0.05 11.38 -10.95
C ASN A 300 0.03 10.73 -9.57
N SER A 301 0.69 9.57 -9.47
CA SER A 301 0.82 8.83 -8.22
C SER A 301 2.01 9.31 -7.39
N LYS A 302 1.80 9.33 -6.06
CA LYS A 302 2.82 9.52 -5.03
C LYS A 302 2.67 8.44 -3.96
N VAL A 303 3.73 7.67 -3.73
CA VAL A 303 3.77 6.67 -2.65
C VAL A 303 3.89 7.36 -1.29
N SER A 304 3.05 6.97 -0.33
CA SER A 304 2.96 7.56 1.00
C SER A 304 3.05 6.52 2.11
N ASP A 305 3.14 6.99 3.36
CA ASP A 305 3.11 6.18 4.59
C ASP A 305 4.30 5.22 4.75
N PHE A 306 5.42 5.77 5.24
CA PHE A 306 6.67 5.04 5.46
C PHE A 306 6.81 4.52 6.89
N GLY A 307 5.73 4.52 7.70
CA GLY A 307 5.77 4.11 9.11
C GLY A 307 6.25 2.67 9.35
N LEU A 308 6.07 1.79 8.34
CA LEU A 308 6.54 0.40 8.39
C LEU A 308 7.90 0.15 7.73
N ALA A 309 8.49 1.18 7.11
CA ALA A 309 9.65 1.03 6.25
C ALA A 309 10.87 0.43 6.98
N LYS A 310 11.77 -0.15 6.20
CA LYS A 310 13.04 -0.69 6.69
C LYS A 310 14.19 -0.30 5.79
N LEU A 311 15.30 0.06 6.41
CA LEU A 311 16.56 0.28 5.72
C LEU A 311 17.27 -1.06 5.54
N LEU A 312 17.74 -1.32 4.33
CA LEU A 312 18.55 -2.47 3.96
C LEU A 312 19.89 -1.95 3.44
N GLY A 313 20.97 -2.17 4.19
CA GLY A 313 22.31 -1.76 3.78
C GLY A 313 22.91 -2.68 2.72
N SER A 314 23.91 -2.17 2.00
CA SER A 314 24.64 -2.87 0.92
C SER A 314 25.07 -4.31 1.26
N ASP A 315 25.44 -4.57 2.50
CA ASP A 315 26.05 -5.84 2.94
C ASP A 315 25.01 -6.90 3.33
N THR A 316 23.73 -6.53 3.33
CA THR A 316 22.61 -7.38 3.76
C THR A 316 21.64 -7.63 2.62
N SER A 317 21.25 -8.90 2.42
CA SER A 317 20.28 -9.28 1.38
C SER A 317 18.83 -9.29 1.89
N TYR A 318 18.62 -9.27 3.20
CA TYR A 318 17.31 -9.25 3.84
C TYR A 318 17.36 -8.61 5.23
N VAL A 319 16.20 -8.19 5.73
CA VAL A 319 15.98 -7.76 7.11
C VAL A 319 15.06 -8.76 7.80
N THR A 320 15.53 -9.40 8.88
CA THR A 320 14.64 -10.21 9.72
C THR A 320 13.80 -9.29 10.60
N THR A 321 12.48 -9.37 10.47
CA THR A 321 11.57 -8.53 11.25
C THR A 321 10.24 -9.24 11.48
N ARG A 322 9.47 -8.79 12.48
CA ARG A 322 8.09 -9.29 12.69
C ARG A 322 7.30 -9.14 11.39
N VAL A 323 6.40 -10.05 11.06
CA VAL A 323 5.53 -9.87 9.89
C VAL A 323 4.55 -8.72 10.14
N MET A 324 4.59 -7.70 9.28
CA MET A 324 3.66 -6.55 9.25
C MET A 324 3.38 -6.18 7.80
N GLY A 325 2.27 -5.47 7.56
CA GLY A 325 1.79 -5.11 6.23
C GLY A 325 0.33 -5.52 6.07
N THR A 326 -0.27 -5.13 4.95
CA THR A 326 -1.70 -5.33 4.71
C THR A 326 -1.99 -6.72 4.12
N PHE A 327 -2.92 -7.46 4.74
CA PHE A 327 -3.34 -8.77 4.27
C PHE A 327 -3.81 -8.71 2.80
N GLY A 328 -3.44 -9.71 1.99
CA GLY A 328 -3.65 -9.70 0.54
C GLY A 328 -2.48 -9.13 -0.27
N TYR A 329 -1.69 -8.20 0.30
CA TYR A 329 -0.50 -7.62 -0.34
C TYR A 329 0.82 -8.24 0.14
N VAL A 330 0.82 -8.86 1.32
CA VAL A 330 2.03 -9.43 1.94
C VAL A 330 2.55 -10.62 1.13
N ALA A 331 3.83 -10.57 0.78
CA ALA A 331 4.51 -11.64 0.05
C ALA A 331 4.56 -12.96 0.86
N PRO A 332 4.36 -14.13 0.21
CA PRO A 332 4.21 -15.41 0.90
C PRO A 332 5.47 -15.84 1.66
N GLU A 333 6.66 -15.64 1.09
CA GLU A 333 7.92 -15.96 1.74
C GLU A 333 8.17 -15.09 2.97
N TYR A 334 7.80 -13.81 2.91
CA TYR A 334 7.92 -12.91 4.04
C TYR A 334 6.94 -13.29 5.15
N ALA A 335 5.70 -13.62 4.80
CA ALA A 335 4.71 -14.11 5.77
C ALA A 335 5.16 -15.39 6.50
N CYS A 336 5.88 -16.28 5.80
CA CYS A 336 6.32 -17.56 6.35
C CYS A 336 7.62 -17.45 7.17
N THR A 337 8.55 -16.59 6.77
CA THR A 337 9.92 -16.57 7.31
C THR A 337 10.24 -15.34 8.16
N GLY A 338 9.49 -14.25 8.00
CA GLY A 338 9.84 -12.93 8.56
C GLY A 338 11.04 -12.27 7.89
N MET A 339 11.59 -12.84 6.81
CA MET A 339 12.68 -12.26 6.04
C MET A 339 12.11 -11.26 5.03
N LEU A 340 12.35 -9.98 5.26
CA LEU A 340 11.91 -8.90 4.40
C LEU A 340 12.99 -8.54 3.38
N THR A 341 12.62 -8.39 2.11
CA THR A 341 13.51 -7.99 1.01
C THR A 341 12.82 -6.95 0.13
N GLU A 342 13.55 -6.32 -0.79
CA GLU A 342 12.94 -5.47 -1.81
C GLU A 342 11.94 -6.24 -2.70
N LYS A 343 12.12 -7.57 -2.82
CA LYS A 343 11.20 -8.45 -3.58
C LYS A 343 9.84 -8.62 -2.89
N SER A 344 9.73 -8.30 -1.61
CA SER A 344 8.46 -8.27 -0.91
C SER A 344 7.60 -7.09 -1.39
N ASP A 345 8.20 -5.91 -1.59
CA ASP A 345 7.53 -4.75 -2.21
C ASP A 345 7.16 -5.02 -3.67
N VAL A 346 8.02 -5.72 -4.43
CA VAL A 346 7.72 -6.13 -5.82
C VAL A 346 6.45 -6.98 -5.87
N TYR A 347 6.28 -7.91 -4.92
CA TYR A 347 5.07 -8.72 -4.83
C TYR A 347 3.84 -7.85 -4.58
N SER A 348 3.90 -6.98 -3.57
CA SER A 348 2.80 -6.06 -3.24
C SER A 348 2.45 -5.12 -4.41
N PHE A 349 3.46 -4.66 -5.16
CA PHE A 349 3.26 -3.88 -6.38
C PHE A 349 2.58 -4.70 -7.49
N GLY A 350 2.91 -5.98 -7.63
CA GLY A 350 2.22 -6.90 -8.52
C GLY A 350 0.73 -7.03 -8.20
N ILE A 351 0.38 -7.16 -6.91
CA ILE A 351 -1.02 -7.16 -6.44
C ILE A 351 -1.71 -5.83 -6.77
N LEU A 352 -1.04 -4.71 -6.50
CA LEU A 352 -1.55 -3.37 -6.82
C LEU A 352 -1.84 -3.20 -8.31
N ILE A 353 -0.98 -3.71 -9.21
CA ILE A 353 -1.28 -3.70 -10.65
C ILE A 353 -2.57 -4.47 -10.95
N MET A 354 -2.74 -5.66 -10.35
CA MET A 354 -3.94 -6.48 -10.57
C MET A 354 -5.19 -5.76 -10.08
N GLU A 355 -5.12 -5.16 -8.90
CA GLU A 355 -6.21 -4.35 -8.32
C GLU A 355 -6.56 -3.19 -9.24
N ILE A 356 -5.57 -2.43 -9.73
CA ILE A 356 -5.76 -1.31 -10.64
C ILE A 356 -6.41 -1.75 -11.95
N ILE A 357 -6.01 -2.88 -12.55
CA ILE A 357 -6.58 -3.33 -13.83
C ILE A 357 -8.01 -3.82 -13.67
N THR A 358 -8.27 -4.53 -12.57
CA THR A 358 -9.49 -5.33 -12.40
C THR A 358 -10.60 -4.58 -11.64
N GLY A 359 -10.23 -3.53 -10.90
CA GLY A 359 -11.15 -2.86 -9.96
C GLY A 359 -11.62 -3.78 -8.83
N ARG A 360 -10.93 -4.91 -8.60
CA ARG A 360 -11.28 -5.88 -7.55
C ARG A 360 -10.36 -5.73 -6.34
N ASN A 361 -10.92 -5.89 -5.15
CA ASN A 361 -10.12 -6.02 -3.94
C ASN A 361 -9.20 -7.25 -4.01
N PRO A 362 -7.95 -7.18 -3.50
CA PRO A 362 -7.02 -8.31 -3.50
C PRO A 362 -7.54 -9.56 -2.79
N VAL A 363 -8.36 -9.35 -1.75
CA VAL A 363 -9.07 -10.41 -1.03
C VAL A 363 -10.52 -10.02 -0.86
N ASP A 364 -11.45 -10.87 -1.31
CA ASP A 364 -12.89 -10.63 -1.23
C ASP A 364 -13.63 -11.92 -0.86
N TYR A 365 -14.05 -12.02 0.40
CA TYR A 365 -14.75 -13.19 0.93
C TYR A 365 -16.21 -13.30 0.49
N ALA A 366 -16.77 -12.26 -0.14
CA ALA A 366 -18.11 -12.32 -0.71
C ALA A 366 -18.13 -13.09 -2.04
N ARG A 367 -16.96 -13.36 -2.63
CA ARG A 367 -16.83 -14.08 -3.90
C ARG A 367 -16.81 -15.60 -3.72
N PRO A 368 -17.16 -16.37 -4.77
CA PRO A 368 -17.09 -17.82 -4.75
C PRO A 368 -15.69 -18.35 -4.40
N GLN A 369 -15.65 -19.58 -3.89
CA GLN A 369 -14.40 -20.28 -3.60
C GLN A 369 -13.55 -20.39 -4.88
N GLY A 370 -12.30 -19.91 -4.82
CA GLY A 370 -11.41 -19.78 -5.99
C GLY A 370 -11.33 -18.37 -6.57
N GLU A 371 -12.30 -17.50 -6.30
CA GLU A 371 -12.28 -16.08 -6.67
C GLU A 371 -11.91 -15.13 -5.52
N VAL A 372 -11.82 -15.67 -4.29
CA VAL A 372 -11.52 -14.89 -3.09
C VAL A 372 -10.14 -14.24 -3.15
N ASN A 373 -9.13 -14.93 -3.71
CA ASN A 373 -7.79 -14.40 -3.84
C ASN A 373 -7.55 -13.92 -5.28
N LEU A 374 -7.24 -12.63 -5.42
CA LEU A 374 -7.10 -12.00 -6.73
C LEU A 374 -6.01 -12.65 -7.60
N VAL A 375 -4.90 -13.09 -7.01
CA VAL A 375 -3.80 -13.73 -7.76
C VAL A 375 -4.26 -15.05 -8.35
N GLU A 376 -4.93 -15.89 -7.57
CA GLU A 376 -5.37 -17.20 -8.01
C GLU A 376 -6.46 -17.11 -9.08
N TRP A 377 -7.41 -16.20 -8.87
CA TRP A 377 -8.43 -15.88 -9.87
C TRP A 377 -7.80 -15.40 -11.18
N LEU A 378 -6.88 -14.43 -11.12
CA LEU A 378 -6.27 -13.87 -12.32
C LEU A 378 -5.44 -14.90 -13.09
N LYS A 379 -4.69 -15.75 -12.37
CA LYS A 379 -3.97 -16.88 -12.98
C LYS A 379 -4.92 -17.82 -13.73
N THR A 380 -6.07 -18.11 -13.14
CA THR A 380 -7.10 -18.96 -13.74
C THR A 380 -7.68 -18.32 -15.00
N MET A 381 -8.03 -17.03 -14.97
CA MET A 381 -8.55 -16.29 -16.11
C MET A 381 -7.54 -16.23 -17.27
N VAL A 382 -6.28 -15.92 -16.98
CA VAL A 382 -5.21 -15.88 -17.98
C VAL A 382 -4.92 -17.27 -18.54
N GLY A 383 -4.87 -18.30 -17.70
CA GLY A 383 -4.67 -19.70 -18.12
C GLY A 383 -5.77 -20.21 -19.04
N ASN A 384 -7.01 -19.79 -18.80
CA ASN A 384 -8.18 -20.12 -19.63
C ASN A 384 -8.33 -19.22 -20.87
N ARG A 385 -7.33 -18.37 -21.17
CA ARG A 385 -7.33 -17.41 -22.31
C ARG A 385 -8.44 -16.36 -22.24
N LYS A 386 -8.92 -16.03 -21.04
CA LYS A 386 -9.95 -15.03 -20.76
C LYS A 386 -9.35 -13.72 -20.24
N SER A 387 -8.21 -13.30 -20.80
CA SER A 387 -7.50 -12.10 -20.34
C SER A 387 -8.32 -10.83 -20.47
N ASP A 388 -9.20 -10.76 -21.46
CA ASP A 388 -9.99 -9.54 -21.73
C ASP A 388 -11.19 -9.42 -20.77
N GLU A 389 -11.62 -10.52 -20.12
CA GLU A 389 -12.70 -10.55 -19.12
C GLU A 389 -12.25 -10.05 -17.72
N VAL A 390 -10.95 -9.77 -17.53
CA VAL A 390 -10.43 -9.39 -16.21
C VAL A 390 -10.47 -7.88 -15.96
N VAL A 391 -10.67 -7.09 -17.02
CA VAL A 391 -10.63 -5.64 -16.98
C VAL A 391 -11.83 -5.12 -16.18
N ASP A 392 -11.59 -4.08 -15.39
CA ASP A 392 -12.63 -3.38 -14.64
C ASP A 392 -13.81 -3.00 -15.55
N PRO A 393 -15.04 -3.49 -15.27
CA PRO A 393 -16.20 -3.19 -16.10
C PRO A 393 -16.61 -1.71 -16.07
N LYS A 394 -16.14 -0.92 -15.10
CA LYS A 394 -16.39 0.53 -15.02
C LYS A 394 -15.46 1.34 -15.92
N LEU A 395 -14.47 0.74 -16.58
CA LEU A 395 -13.58 1.47 -17.47
C LEU A 395 -14.35 2.01 -18.69
N PRO A 396 -14.15 3.28 -19.08
CA PRO A 396 -14.86 3.88 -20.21
C PRO A 396 -14.45 3.28 -21.55
N GLU A 397 -13.20 2.83 -21.67
CA GLU A 397 -12.65 2.22 -22.88
C GLU A 397 -11.80 1.01 -22.51
N MET A 398 -11.99 -0.08 -23.27
CA MET A 398 -11.19 -1.28 -23.14
C MET A 398 -9.79 -1.05 -23.71
N PRO A 399 -8.72 -1.47 -22.99
CA PRO A 399 -7.37 -1.36 -23.50
C PRO A 399 -7.13 -2.28 -24.70
N ALA A 400 -6.16 -1.91 -25.54
CA ALA A 400 -5.67 -2.79 -26.59
C ALA A 400 -5.18 -4.13 -26.00
N SER A 401 -5.64 -5.26 -26.56
CA SER A 401 -5.36 -6.60 -26.02
C SER A 401 -3.86 -6.89 -25.83
N LYS A 402 -2.99 -6.34 -26.70
CA LYS A 402 -1.53 -6.45 -26.55
C LYS A 402 -1.02 -5.75 -25.28
N ALA A 403 -1.47 -4.52 -25.03
CA ALA A 403 -1.10 -3.75 -23.85
C ALA A 403 -1.62 -4.42 -22.57
N LEU A 404 -2.87 -4.88 -22.58
CA LEU A 404 -3.47 -5.63 -21.47
C LEU A 404 -2.69 -6.91 -21.15
N LYS A 405 -2.44 -7.76 -22.16
CA LYS A 405 -1.68 -9.00 -21.96
C LYS A 405 -0.28 -8.74 -21.42
N ARG A 406 0.40 -7.69 -21.87
CA ARG A 406 1.71 -7.32 -21.33
C ARG A 406 1.63 -6.98 -19.85
N ILE A 407 0.75 -6.06 -19.46
CA ILE A 407 0.68 -5.62 -18.06
C ILE A 407 0.27 -6.78 -17.13
N LEU A 408 -0.61 -7.67 -17.59
CA LEU A 408 -0.97 -8.89 -16.84
C LEU A 408 0.23 -9.82 -16.66
N LEU A 409 1.08 -9.98 -17.68
CA LEU A 409 2.31 -10.75 -17.57
C LEU A 409 3.31 -10.09 -16.59
N VAL A 410 3.44 -8.76 -16.61
CA VAL A 410 4.27 -8.03 -15.64
C VAL A 410 3.76 -8.27 -14.22
N ALA A 411 2.46 -8.12 -13.98
CA ALA A 411 1.85 -8.37 -12.68
C ALA A 411 2.09 -9.80 -12.20
N LEU A 412 1.87 -10.80 -13.06
CA LEU A 412 2.11 -12.21 -12.76
C LEU A 412 3.57 -12.53 -12.44
N ARG A 413 4.53 -11.87 -13.12
CA ARG A 413 5.96 -11.99 -12.81
C ARG A 413 6.33 -11.35 -11.47
N CYS A 414 5.66 -10.25 -11.11
CA CYS A 414 5.87 -9.59 -9.82
C CYS A 414 5.35 -10.44 -8.65
N VAL A 415 4.27 -11.22 -8.84
CA VAL A 415 3.69 -12.08 -7.79
C VAL A 415 4.15 -13.55 -7.84
N ASP A 416 5.28 -13.84 -8.49
CA ASP A 416 5.83 -15.21 -8.52
C ASP A 416 6.01 -15.71 -7.06
N PRO A 417 5.57 -16.93 -6.71
CA PRO A 417 5.77 -17.47 -5.36
C PRO A 417 7.24 -17.53 -4.94
N ASP A 418 8.16 -17.66 -5.90
CA ASP A 418 9.60 -17.60 -5.67
C ASP A 418 10.12 -16.16 -5.81
N ALA A 419 10.54 -15.57 -4.70
CA ALA A 419 11.06 -14.20 -4.65
C ALA A 419 12.29 -13.98 -5.54
N LEU A 420 13.07 -15.04 -5.84
CA LEU A 420 14.24 -14.93 -6.72
C LEU A 420 13.83 -14.74 -8.19
N LYS A 421 12.67 -15.27 -8.60
CA LYS A 421 12.13 -15.13 -9.95
C LYS A 421 11.45 -13.78 -10.20
N ARG A 422 11.10 -13.07 -9.14
CA ARG A 422 10.53 -11.72 -9.26
C ARG A 422 11.58 -10.75 -9.83
N PRO A 423 11.21 -9.90 -10.79
CA PRO A 423 12.10 -8.87 -11.31
C PRO A 423 12.46 -7.83 -10.23
N LYS A 424 13.52 -7.05 -10.48
CA LYS A 424 13.78 -5.82 -9.73
C LYS A 424 12.87 -4.71 -10.25
N MET A 425 12.61 -3.68 -9.45
CA MET A 425 11.69 -2.60 -9.85
C MET A 425 12.16 -1.83 -11.08
N GLY A 426 13.47 -1.63 -11.28
CA GLY A 426 14.02 -1.07 -12.51
C GLY A 426 13.73 -1.93 -13.74
N HIS A 427 13.81 -3.27 -13.61
CA HIS A 427 13.41 -4.18 -14.69
C HIS A 427 11.89 -4.14 -14.94
N VAL A 428 11.09 -4.07 -13.88
CA VAL A 428 9.62 -3.89 -14.01
C VAL A 428 9.31 -2.64 -14.80
N LEU A 429 9.98 -1.52 -14.51
CA LEU A 429 9.80 -0.27 -15.24
C LEU A 429 10.08 -0.42 -16.74
N HIS A 430 11.19 -1.06 -17.12
CA HIS A 430 11.49 -1.34 -18.53
C HIS A 430 10.45 -2.25 -19.20
N MET A 431 9.93 -3.25 -18.48
CA MET A 431 8.86 -4.11 -19.01
C MET A 431 7.55 -3.35 -19.23
N LEU A 432 7.30 -2.30 -18.46
CA LEU A 432 6.13 -1.44 -18.59
C LEU A 432 6.27 -0.42 -19.73
N GLU A 433 7.46 0.17 -19.90
CA GLU A 433 7.76 1.25 -20.88
C GLU A 433 8.03 0.74 -22.31
N ALA A 434 8.19 -0.57 -22.54
CA ALA A 434 8.60 -1.15 -23.83
C ALA A 434 7.68 -0.87 -25.06
N ASP A 435 6.56 -0.15 -24.92
CA ASP A 435 5.80 0.37 -26.07
C ASP A 435 6.30 1.74 -26.57
N ASP A 436 6.91 2.58 -25.72
CA ASP A 436 7.37 3.91 -26.15
C ASP A 436 8.50 3.85 -27.19
N LEU A 437 9.25 2.74 -27.21
CA LEU A 437 10.36 2.53 -28.14
C LEU A 437 9.94 1.95 -29.50
N LEU A 438 8.74 1.38 -29.62
CA LEU A 438 8.27 0.77 -30.86
C LEU A 438 7.25 1.65 -31.60
N PHE A 439 6.70 2.68 -30.95
CA PHE A 439 5.84 3.68 -31.58
C PHE A 439 6.04 5.06 -30.95
N PRO A 440 7.00 5.88 -31.40
CA PRO A 440 6.92 7.32 -31.20
C PRO A 440 5.61 7.79 -31.84
N THR A 441 4.61 8.08 -31.01
CA THR A 441 3.32 8.59 -31.49
C THR A 441 3.58 9.85 -32.32
N GLU A 442 2.97 9.92 -33.50
CA GLU A 442 2.90 11.05 -34.43
C GLU A 442 2.28 12.30 -33.75
N ARG A 443 2.98 12.89 -32.77
CA ARG A 443 2.62 14.18 -32.15
C ARG A 443 3.38 15.35 -32.78
N ARG A 444 3.88 15.18 -34.01
CA ARG A 444 4.64 16.20 -34.75
C ARG A 444 4.05 16.55 -36.11
N GLU A 445 2.75 16.40 -36.32
CA GLU A 445 2.09 16.96 -37.52
C GLU A 445 0.76 17.63 -37.14
N SER A 446 0.83 18.77 -36.44
CA SER A 446 -0.32 19.68 -36.32
C SER A 446 0.08 21.15 -36.23
N SER A 447 1.23 21.53 -36.80
CA SER A 447 1.67 22.95 -36.82
C SER A 447 2.05 23.49 -38.21
N ARG A 448 1.67 22.82 -39.30
CA ARG A 448 1.88 23.37 -40.65
C ARG A 448 0.72 23.06 -41.62
N SER A 449 -0.44 23.65 -41.37
CA SER A 449 -1.41 23.92 -42.43
C SER A 449 -2.46 24.94 -41.98
N ASN A 450 -2.07 26.22 -41.96
CA ASN A 450 -3.02 27.28 -42.30
C ASN A 450 -2.25 28.56 -42.70
N ARG A 451 -1.98 28.70 -43.99
CA ARG A 451 -1.92 30.01 -44.62
C ARG A 451 -2.77 29.93 -45.89
N ASP A 452 -3.77 30.79 -45.88
CA ASP A 452 -4.89 30.87 -46.78
C ASP A 452 -4.51 30.98 -48.26
N TYR A 453 -5.37 30.39 -49.08
CA TYR A 453 -5.50 30.66 -50.49
C TYR A 453 -6.00 32.09 -50.73
N LYS A 454 -5.31 32.83 -51.60
CA LYS A 454 -5.92 33.88 -52.41
C LYS A 454 -5.52 33.64 -53.86
N VAL A 455 -6.49 33.17 -54.65
CA VAL A 455 -6.39 33.08 -56.11
C VAL A 455 -6.95 34.37 -56.68
N ASP A 456 -6.22 35.00 -57.60
CA ASP A 456 -6.82 35.70 -58.75
C ASP A 456 -5.80 35.82 -59.91
N SER A 457 -6.05 34.99 -60.93
CA SER A 457 -6.15 35.33 -62.36
C SER A 457 -4.95 35.82 -63.21
N ILE A 458 -4.92 35.25 -64.43
CA ILE A 458 -4.27 35.68 -65.70
C ILE A 458 -2.75 35.40 -65.78
N GLY A 459 -2.17 34.74 -66.78
CA GLY A 459 -2.65 34.14 -68.02
C GLY A 459 -1.46 33.65 -68.87
N LEU A 460 -1.72 32.66 -69.72
CA LEU A 460 -1.12 32.37 -71.04
C LEU A 460 0.39 32.13 -71.24
N ALA A 461 0.63 31.02 -71.95
CA ALA A 461 1.72 30.75 -72.91
C ALA A 461 3.11 30.49 -72.31
N GLU A 462 3.96 29.59 -72.80
CA GLU A 462 3.95 28.79 -74.02
C GLU A 462 5.02 27.68 -73.86
N LYS A 463 4.77 26.55 -74.54
CA LYS A 463 5.73 25.71 -75.28
C LYS A 463 7.01 25.17 -74.63
N LYS A 464 7.11 23.85 -74.86
CA LYS A 464 8.28 23.10 -75.38
C LYS A 464 9.41 22.89 -74.37
N SER A 465 10.12 21.77 -74.37
CA SER A 465 10.11 20.56 -75.19
C SER A 465 11.25 19.71 -74.66
N GLY A 466 11.05 18.39 -74.60
CA GLY A 466 12.14 17.41 -74.60
C GLY A 466 13.06 17.47 -73.38
N ASP A 467 13.87 16.48 -73.09
CA ASP A 467 14.02 15.19 -73.72
C ASP A 467 14.60 14.28 -72.64
N ARG A 468 14.45 13.00 -72.94
CA ARG A 468 14.85 11.80 -72.23
C ARG A 468 16.31 11.76 -71.82
N GLY A 469 16.58 10.78 -70.96
CA GLY A 469 17.89 10.14 -70.81
C GLY A 469 18.32 10.19 -69.35
N SER A 470 17.79 9.34 -68.47
CA SER A 470 18.14 7.93 -68.27
C SER A 470 19.61 7.68 -67.95
N ASP A 471 19.78 6.82 -66.96
CA ASP A 471 20.94 5.96 -66.73
C ASP A 471 22.17 6.61 -66.09
N THR A 472 22.88 5.97 -65.18
CA THR A 472 22.71 4.81 -64.28
C THR A 472 24.06 4.73 -63.54
N GLY A 473 24.11 3.97 -62.47
CA GLY A 473 25.35 3.23 -62.16
C GLY A 473 26.13 3.76 -60.98
N GLU A 474 25.74 3.26 -59.81
CA GLU A 474 26.58 2.45 -58.90
C GLU A 474 28.08 2.72 -58.87
N GLY A 475 28.63 2.87 -57.66
CA GLY A 475 30.07 2.95 -57.48
C GLY A 475 30.49 3.07 -56.02
N ASP A 476 30.36 1.95 -55.34
CA ASP A 476 30.74 1.55 -54.00
C ASP A 476 31.98 2.18 -53.31
N SER A 477 31.97 2.00 -51.99
CA SER A 477 33.13 1.76 -51.09
C SER A 477 33.82 2.93 -50.34
N SER A 478 33.57 2.88 -49.04
CA SER A 478 34.58 2.67 -47.98
C SER A 478 35.10 3.84 -47.13
N SER A 479 34.99 3.56 -45.82
CA SER A 479 35.91 3.88 -44.73
C SER A 479 35.68 5.16 -43.91
N ARG A 480 35.48 4.90 -42.59
CA ARG A 480 36.22 5.46 -41.44
C ARG A 480 36.46 6.98 -41.47
N ASN A 481 36.04 7.77 -40.49
CA ASN A 481 36.52 7.69 -39.11
C ASN A 481 35.81 8.77 -38.26
N ASP A 482 35.81 8.52 -36.95
CA ASP A 482 35.98 9.48 -35.85
C ASP A 482 34.95 10.58 -35.55
N ARG A 483 34.14 10.28 -34.51
CA ARG A 483 34.25 10.84 -33.15
C ARG A 483 34.65 12.32 -33.03
N TRP A 484 33.71 13.17 -32.63
CA TRP A 484 33.98 14.42 -31.92
C TRP A 484 33.03 14.63 -30.72
N ARG A 485 33.69 14.74 -29.56
CA ARG A 485 33.39 15.44 -28.29
C ARG A 485 32.00 15.36 -27.66
#